data_AF-A0AB37I219-F1
#
_entry.id   AF-A0AB37I219-F1
#
_cell.length_a   1.000
_cell.length_b   1.000
_cell.length_c   1.000
_cell.angle_alpha   90.00
_cell.angle_beta   90.00
_cell.angle_gamma   90.00
#
_symmetry.space_group_name_H-M   'P 1'
#
loop_
_entity.id
_entity.type
_entity.pdbx_description
1 polymer ?
#
loop_
_entity_poly.entity_id
_entity_poly.type
_entity_poly.pdbx_seq_one_letter_code
_entity_poly.pdbx_strand_id
1 'polypeptide(L)'
;MKGAGDIVETSIQVRNWEELTRDEFFEIVSLRSEVFFVEQRIDIPDLDDLDRHPETLHWWIPDETGCAGYLRTVLLGEPELGATRSFGRVAVRADRRGDGLARALVAAVLGRFGGQPIVIHSQSHVVPLYREFGFEPVGPEYPEAGIPHTRMRRPGEIRVSAVVLTDTTGRVLMVRKRGTDAFLNPGGKPEPGETPEQCAVRELREELGLELDPEGLLPLGRHRAAAANETGTVVLADVFRAPESLDRLPVPRSEIEEARFVDPASPEPGWAPLFTERILPLLNHPVG
;
A
#
# COMPACT_ATOMS: atom_id res chain seq x y z
N MET A 1 -3.20 28.51 10.13
CA MET A 1 -2.19 27.56 9.63
C MET A 1 -1.62 26.79 10.80
N LYS A 2 -2.06 25.56 11.05
CA LYS A 2 -1.34 24.58 11.88
C LYS A 2 -0.75 23.57 10.90
N GLY A 3 0.58 23.45 10.95
CA GLY A 3 1.38 22.66 10.03
C GLY A 3 1.25 21.17 10.25
N ALA A 4 1.73 20.43 9.26
CA ALA A 4 1.82 18.98 9.24
C ALA A 4 2.66 18.44 10.40
N GLY A 5 2.21 17.31 10.97
CA GLY A 5 3.14 16.26 11.41
C GLY A 5 3.57 16.23 12.87
N ASP A 6 2.66 16.41 13.84
CA ASP A 6 2.87 15.81 15.17
C ASP A 6 2.00 14.54 15.24
N ILE A 7 2.58 13.41 14.84
CA ILE A 7 2.00 12.11 15.16
C ILE A 7 2.23 11.94 16.66
N VAL A 8 1.16 12.05 17.46
CA VAL A 8 1.19 11.64 18.87
C VAL A 8 1.74 10.22 18.88
N GLU A 9 2.82 9.98 19.64
CA GLU A 9 3.39 8.64 19.81
C GLU A 9 2.30 7.76 20.43
N THR A 10 1.62 7.01 19.56
CA THR A 10 0.38 6.32 19.90
C THR A 10 0.71 4.83 19.96
N SER A 11 0.64 4.25 21.16
CA SER A 11 0.89 2.82 21.37
C SER A 11 -0.30 1.99 20.88
N ILE A 12 -0.34 1.71 19.57
CA ILE A 12 -1.38 0.87 18.97
C ILE A 12 -1.14 -0.58 19.38
N GLN A 13 -2.13 -1.17 20.03
CA GLN A 13 -2.18 -2.59 20.37
C GLN A 13 -2.94 -3.36 19.29
N VAL A 14 -2.51 -4.59 19.03
CA VAL A 14 -3.12 -5.47 18.01
C VAL A 14 -3.18 -6.88 18.55
N ARG A 15 -4.38 -7.47 18.56
CA ARG A 15 -4.58 -8.85 19.00
C ARG A 15 -5.62 -9.56 18.16
N ASN A 16 -5.47 -10.88 18.01
CA ASN A 16 -6.56 -11.73 17.56
C ASN A 16 -7.50 -12.06 18.74
N TRP A 17 -8.56 -12.83 18.46
CA TRP A 17 -9.54 -13.22 19.47
C TRP A 17 -8.94 -14.01 20.65
N GLU A 18 -7.99 -14.92 20.40
CA GLU A 18 -7.41 -15.78 21.43
C GLU A 18 -6.45 -15.03 22.35
N GLU A 19 -5.85 -13.94 21.86
CA GLU A 19 -4.90 -13.11 22.60
C GLU A 19 -5.57 -12.00 23.42
N LEU A 20 -6.84 -11.68 23.14
CA LEU A 20 -7.58 -10.65 23.87
C LEU A 20 -7.85 -11.09 25.31
N THR A 21 -7.47 -10.25 26.27
CA THR A 21 -7.91 -10.42 27.64
C THR A 21 -9.36 -9.98 27.81
N ARG A 22 -9.99 -10.43 28.89
CA ARG A 22 -11.36 -10.01 29.24
C ARG A 22 -11.46 -8.50 29.46
N ASP A 23 -10.44 -7.89 30.05
CA ASP A 23 -10.43 -6.46 30.36
C ASP A 23 -10.28 -5.62 29.09
N GLU A 24 -9.38 -6.00 28.18
CA GLU A 24 -9.24 -5.33 26.88
C GLU A 24 -10.49 -5.48 26.02
N PHE A 25 -11.08 -6.67 25.99
CA PHE A 25 -12.35 -6.89 25.32
C PHE A 25 -13.43 -5.98 25.90
N PHE A 26 -13.54 -5.89 27.24
CA PHE A 26 -14.48 -5.02 27.92
C PHE A 26 -14.30 -3.56 27.51
N GLU A 27 -13.07 -3.03 27.54
CA GLU A 27 -12.78 -1.65 27.14
C GLU A 27 -13.15 -1.37 25.67
N ILE A 28 -12.84 -2.30 24.76
CA ILE A 28 -13.18 -2.20 23.34
C ILE A 28 -14.69 -2.15 23.14
N VAL A 29 -15.44 -3.09 23.75
CA VAL A 29 -16.90 -3.14 23.57
C VAL A 29 -17.60 -1.98 24.26
N SER A 30 -17.07 -1.47 25.37
CA SER A 30 -17.54 -0.24 26.00
C SER A 30 -17.44 0.95 25.05
N LEU A 31 -16.28 1.15 24.40
CA LEU A 31 -16.11 2.23 23.42
C LEU A 31 -17.06 2.05 22.22
N ARG A 32 -17.15 0.85 21.66
CA ARG A 32 -18.05 0.56 20.53
C ARG A 32 -19.51 0.83 20.88
N SER A 33 -19.94 0.44 22.07
CA SER A 33 -21.31 0.70 22.55
C SER A 33 -21.56 2.19 22.74
N GLU A 34 -20.62 2.94 23.30
CA GLU A 34 -20.75 4.39 23.48
C GLU A 34 -20.91 5.10 22.12
N VAL A 35 -20.06 4.74 21.14
CA VAL A 35 -20.05 5.40 19.83
C VAL A 35 -21.23 4.95 18.94
N PHE A 36 -21.39 3.65 18.72
CA PHE A 36 -22.38 3.15 17.75
C PHE A 36 -23.80 3.15 18.31
N PHE A 37 -23.99 2.67 19.54
CA PHE A 37 -25.31 2.57 20.12
C PHE A 37 -25.77 3.87 20.79
N VAL A 38 -25.00 4.41 21.74
CA VAL A 38 -25.44 5.58 22.53
C VAL A 38 -25.43 6.85 21.68
N GLU A 39 -24.34 7.15 21.00
CA GLU A 39 -24.19 8.38 20.23
C GLU A 39 -24.87 8.31 18.85
N GLN A 40 -24.52 7.31 18.04
CA GLN A 40 -25.03 7.21 16.67
C GLN A 40 -26.44 6.61 16.59
N ARG A 41 -26.97 6.06 17.68
CA ARG A 41 -28.30 5.44 17.77
C ARG A 41 -28.50 4.32 16.76
N ILE A 42 -27.43 3.58 16.46
CA ILE A 42 -27.49 2.35 15.67
C ILE A 42 -28.11 1.26 16.56
N ASP A 43 -29.34 0.87 16.26
CA ASP A 43 -30.18 -0.02 17.07
C ASP A 43 -30.14 -1.49 16.63
N ILE A 44 -29.06 -1.88 15.94
CA ILE A 44 -28.79 -3.26 15.53
C ILE A 44 -27.65 -3.87 16.37
N PRO A 45 -27.54 -5.21 16.45
CA PRO A 45 -26.44 -5.86 17.18
C PRO A 45 -25.06 -5.43 16.66
N ASP A 46 -24.21 -4.90 17.54
CA ASP A 46 -22.84 -4.48 17.20
C ASP A 46 -21.86 -5.67 17.14
N LEU A 47 -21.91 -6.54 18.16
CA LEU A 47 -21.07 -7.73 18.26
C LEU A 47 -21.58 -8.81 17.30
N ASP A 48 -20.68 -9.35 16.49
CA ASP A 48 -20.98 -10.37 15.48
C ASP A 48 -19.97 -11.53 15.54
N ASP A 49 -20.24 -12.61 14.81
CA ASP A 49 -19.36 -13.78 14.81
C ASP A 49 -17.98 -13.50 14.19
N LEU A 50 -17.82 -12.41 13.42
CA LEU A 50 -16.54 -12.02 12.88
C LEU A 50 -15.59 -11.49 13.97
N ASP A 51 -16.11 -10.98 15.10
CA ASP A 51 -15.27 -10.64 16.26
C ASP A 51 -14.44 -11.84 16.75
N ARG A 52 -14.94 -13.07 16.57
CA ARG A 52 -14.29 -14.29 17.07
C ARG A 52 -13.53 -15.06 16.01
N HIS A 53 -13.54 -14.59 14.77
CA HIS A 53 -12.86 -15.28 13.68
C HIS A 53 -11.33 -15.25 13.92
N PRO A 54 -10.58 -16.36 13.75
CA PRO A 54 -9.15 -16.42 14.07
C PRO A 54 -8.29 -15.39 13.32
N GLU A 55 -8.69 -15.06 12.09
CA GLU A 55 -8.01 -14.08 11.23
C GLU A 55 -8.45 -12.62 11.47
N THR A 56 -9.43 -12.41 12.36
CA THR A 56 -9.82 -11.06 12.78
C THR A 56 -8.77 -10.49 13.70
N LEU A 57 -8.38 -9.24 13.44
CA LEU A 57 -7.52 -8.49 14.33
C LEU A 57 -8.26 -7.26 14.86
N HIS A 58 -8.11 -7.08 16.17
CA HIS A 58 -8.61 -5.94 16.93
C HIS A 58 -7.46 -4.99 17.14
N TRP A 59 -7.60 -3.76 16.65
CA TRP A 59 -6.59 -2.71 16.79
C TRP A 59 -7.16 -1.65 17.70
N TRP A 60 -6.44 -1.28 18.75
CA TRP A 60 -6.89 -0.23 19.64
C TRP A 60 -5.76 0.59 20.24
N ILE A 61 -6.13 1.74 20.76
CA ILE A 61 -5.24 2.67 21.44
C ILE A 61 -5.74 2.78 22.87
N PRO A 62 -5.05 2.19 23.85
CA PRO A 62 -5.36 2.39 25.26
C PRO A 62 -4.80 3.73 25.76
N ASP A 63 -5.47 4.30 26.75
CA ASP A 63 -4.98 5.39 27.60
C ASP A 63 -5.38 5.18 29.07
N GLU A 64 -5.09 6.15 29.94
CA GLU A 64 -5.41 6.07 31.38
C GLU A 64 -6.90 5.88 31.70
N THR A 65 -7.80 6.11 30.74
CA THR A 65 -9.26 5.97 30.87
C THR A 65 -9.83 4.82 30.04
N GLY A 66 -8.98 3.97 29.47
CA GLY A 66 -9.36 2.77 28.70
C GLY A 66 -9.16 2.95 27.20
N CYS A 67 -10.03 2.35 26.39
CA CYS A 67 -9.91 2.39 24.93
C CYS A 67 -10.26 3.79 24.37
N ALA A 68 -9.26 4.49 23.83
CA ALA A 68 -9.39 5.82 23.23
C ALA A 68 -9.79 5.77 21.74
N GLY A 69 -9.39 4.70 21.05
CA GLY A 69 -9.71 4.49 19.65
C GLY A 69 -9.62 3.01 19.27
N TYR A 70 -10.45 2.59 18.33
CA TYR A 70 -10.58 1.20 17.92
C TYR A 70 -10.87 1.06 16.41
N LEU A 71 -10.40 -0.04 15.82
CA LEU A 71 -10.92 -0.59 14.57
C LEU A 71 -10.79 -2.12 14.56
N ARG A 72 -11.51 -2.76 13.64
CA ARG A 72 -11.43 -4.20 13.39
C ARG A 72 -11.07 -4.49 11.94
N THR A 73 -10.07 -5.34 11.69
CA THR A 73 -9.81 -5.90 10.36
C THR A 73 -10.36 -7.32 10.28
N VAL A 74 -11.00 -7.67 9.17
CA VAL A 74 -11.58 -8.99 8.92
C VAL A 74 -11.16 -9.53 7.55
N LEU A 75 -11.15 -10.85 7.39
CA LEU A 75 -11.17 -11.47 6.07
C LEU A 75 -12.60 -11.54 5.55
N LEU A 76 -12.76 -11.33 4.25
CA LEU A 76 -14.02 -11.49 3.56
C LEU A 76 -14.22 -12.97 3.23
N GLY A 77 -15.43 -13.48 3.42
CA GLY A 77 -15.77 -14.86 3.04
C GLY A 77 -15.63 -15.12 1.54
N GLU A 78 -15.84 -14.08 0.72
CA GLU A 78 -15.60 -14.07 -0.72
C GLU A 78 -14.89 -12.78 -1.12
N PRO A 79 -13.98 -12.80 -2.12
CA PRO A 79 -13.33 -11.57 -2.58
C PRO A 79 -14.33 -10.54 -3.10
N GLU A 80 -14.18 -9.29 -2.66
CA GLU A 80 -14.99 -8.17 -3.11
C GLU A 80 -14.09 -7.13 -3.81
N LEU A 81 -14.39 -6.82 -5.07
CA LEU A 81 -13.59 -5.88 -5.88
C LEU A 81 -12.08 -6.21 -5.91
N GLY A 82 -11.76 -7.51 -5.86
CA GLY A 82 -10.39 -8.02 -5.82
C GLY A 82 -9.70 -7.89 -4.46
N ALA A 83 -10.41 -7.44 -3.42
CA ALA A 83 -9.92 -7.43 -2.04
C ALA A 83 -10.45 -8.67 -1.29
N THR A 84 -9.58 -9.28 -0.48
CA THR A 84 -9.94 -10.36 0.46
C THR A 84 -10.04 -9.86 1.89
N ARG A 85 -9.69 -8.60 2.14
CA ARG A 85 -9.64 -7.98 3.46
C ARG A 85 -10.46 -6.71 3.49
N SER A 86 -11.11 -6.50 4.63
CA SER A 86 -11.85 -5.29 4.97
C SER A 86 -11.51 -4.84 6.38
N PHE A 87 -11.80 -3.57 6.68
CA PHE A 87 -11.83 -3.08 8.04
C PHE A 87 -13.06 -2.22 8.29
N GLY A 88 -13.47 -2.17 9.55
CA GLY A 88 -14.63 -1.42 9.99
C GLY A 88 -14.64 -1.23 11.50
N ARG A 89 -15.81 -0.90 12.04
CA ARG A 89 -15.99 -0.58 13.47
C ARG A 89 -15.00 0.49 13.95
N VAL A 90 -14.69 1.47 13.10
CA VAL A 90 -13.81 2.57 13.47
C VAL A 90 -14.52 3.46 14.49
N ALA A 91 -13.98 3.53 15.69
CA ALA A 91 -14.54 4.31 16.80
C ALA A 91 -13.43 5.11 17.49
N VAL A 92 -13.73 6.35 17.87
CA VAL A 92 -12.84 7.20 18.67
C VAL A 92 -13.66 7.85 19.77
N ARG A 93 -13.15 7.74 21.01
CA ARG A 93 -13.79 8.28 22.20
C ARG A 93 -13.95 9.80 22.07
N ALA A 94 -15.07 10.34 22.55
CA ALA A 94 -15.50 11.70 22.24
C ALA A 94 -14.48 12.79 22.65
N ASP A 95 -13.85 12.62 23.81
CA ASP A 95 -12.82 13.49 24.39
C ASP A 95 -11.46 13.42 23.66
N ARG A 96 -11.24 12.42 22.79
CA ARG A 96 -10.00 12.21 22.03
C ARG A 96 -10.14 12.49 20.54
N ARG A 97 -11.29 13.02 20.11
CA ARG A 97 -11.53 13.40 18.71
C ARG A 97 -10.73 14.63 18.34
N GLY A 98 -10.16 14.62 17.14
CA GLY A 98 -9.27 15.69 16.67
C GLY A 98 -7.78 15.39 16.89
N ASP A 99 -7.45 14.44 17.77
CA ASP A 99 -6.07 14.01 18.05
C ASP A 99 -5.45 13.15 16.94
N GLY A 100 -6.23 12.81 15.91
CA GLY A 100 -5.76 11.98 14.79
C GLY A 100 -5.74 10.48 15.06
N LEU A 101 -6.33 9.98 16.16
CA LEU A 101 -6.31 8.54 16.50
C LEU A 101 -6.85 7.63 15.40
N ALA A 102 -7.98 8.00 14.77
CA ALA A 102 -8.52 7.26 13.62
C ALA A 102 -7.53 7.20 12.44
N ARG A 103 -6.80 8.29 12.18
CA ARG A 103 -5.76 8.33 11.13
C ARG A 103 -4.59 7.41 11.47
N ALA A 104 -4.12 7.44 12.73
CA ALA A 104 -3.02 6.58 13.18
C ALA A 104 -3.38 5.09 13.04
N LEU A 105 -4.60 4.73 13.45
CA LEU A 105 -5.17 3.39 13.33
C LEU A 105 -5.26 2.90 11.87
N VAL A 106 -5.83 3.72 10.97
CA VAL A 106 -5.91 3.38 9.55
C VAL A 106 -4.51 3.28 8.93
N ALA A 107 -3.59 4.19 9.27
CA ALA A 107 -2.21 4.15 8.81
C ALA A 107 -1.50 2.85 9.24
N ALA A 108 -1.71 2.39 10.47
CA ALA A 108 -1.12 1.14 10.96
C ALA A 108 -1.66 -0.10 10.22
N VAL A 109 -2.97 -0.15 9.95
CA VAL A 109 -3.58 -1.21 9.14
C VAL A 109 -3.01 -1.24 7.73
N LEU A 110 -2.85 -0.07 7.10
CA LEU A 110 -2.26 0.04 5.77
C LEU A 110 -0.76 -0.26 5.76
N GLY A 111 -0.04 0.04 6.85
CA GLY A 111 1.34 -0.39 7.01
C GLY A 111 1.49 -1.91 6.98
N ARG A 112 0.53 -2.64 7.58
CA ARG A 112 0.54 -4.11 7.61
C ARG A 112 -0.07 -4.77 6.37
N PHE A 113 -1.14 -4.20 5.82
CA PHE A 113 -1.96 -4.85 4.80
C PHE A 113 -2.09 -4.04 3.50
N GLY A 114 -1.49 -2.86 3.40
CA GLY A 114 -1.63 -1.99 2.23
C GLY A 114 -0.99 -2.52 0.95
N GLY A 115 -0.21 -3.61 1.04
CA GLY A 115 0.31 -4.34 -0.12
C GLY A 115 -0.77 -5.05 -0.94
N GLN A 116 -1.91 -5.40 -0.32
CA GLN A 116 -3.06 -6.00 -1.00
C GLN A 116 -4.20 -4.98 -1.12
N PRO A 117 -5.15 -5.19 -2.06
CA PRO A 117 -6.36 -4.39 -2.11
C PRO A 117 -7.17 -4.52 -0.82
N ILE A 118 -7.80 -3.42 -0.41
CA ILE A 118 -8.71 -3.36 0.73
C ILE A 118 -9.99 -2.70 0.29
N VAL A 119 -11.13 -3.29 0.65
CA VAL A 119 -12.44 -2.69 0.49
C VAL A 119 -13.01 -2.37 1.86
N ILE A 120 -13.73 -1.26 1.97
CA ILE A 120 -14.43 -0.85 3.19
C ILE A 120 -15.84 -0.39 2.85
N HIS A 121 -16.75 -0.58 3.80
CA HIS A 121 -18.12 -0.08 3.76
C HIS A 121 -18.16 1.10 4.73
N SER A 122 -17.91 2.30 4.21
CA SER A 122 -17.69 3.51 5.01
C SER A 122 -19.01 4.25 5.18
N GLN A 123 -19.30 4.76 6.38
CA GLN A 123 -20.34 5.78 6.53
C GLN A 123 -20.02 6.96 5.59
N SER A 124 -21.01 7.48 4.85
CA SER A 124 -20.74 8.42 3.76
C SER A 124 -20.08 9.73 4.22
N HIS A 125 -20.35 10.17 5.44
CA HIS A 125 -19.78 11.40 5.97
C HIS A 125 -18.28 11.31 6.31
N VAL A 126 -17.72 10.10 6.50
CA VAL A 126 -16.28 9.90 6.75
C VAL A 126 -15.49 9.54 5.49
N VAL A 127 -16.12 9.48 4.31
CA VAL A 127 -15.45 9.29 3.01
C VAL A 127 -14.23 10.22 2.81
N PRO A 128 -14.27 11.52 3.18
CA PRO A 128 -13.11 12.40 3.04
C PRO A 128 -11.85 11.90 3.78
N LEU A 129 -12.01 11.29 4.96
CA LEU A 129 -10.90 10.72 5.73
C LEU A 129 -10.22 9.59 4.94
N TYR A 130 -11.01 8.65 4.40
CA TYR A 130 -10.43 7.51 3.69
C TYR A 130 -9.84 7.88 2.33
N ARG A 131 -10.31 8.95 1.70
CA ARG A 131 -9.67 9.52 0.50
C ARG A 131 -8.23 9.95 0.76
N GLU A 132 -7.92 10.48 1.95
CA GLU A 132 -6.54 10.82 2.35
C GLU A 132 -5.60 9.59 2.32
N PHE A 133 -6.16 8.39 2.46
CA PHE A 133 -5.43 7.12 2.45
C PHE A 133 -5.47 6.39 1.10
N GLY A 134 -5.99 7.04 0.05
CA GLY A 134 -6.07 6.48 -1.30
C GLY A 134 -7.24 5.52 -1.51
N PHE A 135 -8.26 5.54 -0.65
CA PHE A 135 -9.53 4.88 -0.93
C PHE A 135 -10.37 5.72 -1.89
N GLU A 136 -10.97 5.05 -2.88
CA GLU A 136 -11.85 5.66 -3.87
C GLU A 136 -13.27 5.08 -3.74
N PRO A 137 -14.33 5.90 -3.80
CA PRO A 137 -15.71 5.40 -3.82
C PRO A 137 -15.97 4.48 -5.02
N VAL A 138 -16.73 3.42 -4.80
CA VAL A 138 -17.14 2.47 -5.84
C VAL A 138 -18.65 2.27 -5.77
N GLY A 139 -19.35 2.71 -6.82
CA GLY A 139 -20.80 2.59 -6.93
C GLY A 139 -21.58 3.67 -6.16
N PRO A 140 -22.92 3.56 -6.13
CA PRO A 140 -23.79 4.52 -5.46
C PRO A 140 -23.76 4.36 -3.93
N GLU A 141 -24.18 5.42 -3.24
CA GLU A 141 -24.51 5.37 -1.81
C GLU A 141 -25.69 4.41 -1.56
N TYR A 142 -25.66 3.70 -0.43
CA TYR A 142 -26.73 2.80 0.01
C TYR A 142 -26.95 2.89 1.53
N PRO A 143 -28.16 2.62 2.02
CA PRO A 143 -28.42 2.56 3.45
C PRO A 143 -27.89 1.25 4.06
N GLU A 144 -27.20 1.37 5.18
CA GLU A 144 -26.77 0.25 6.01
C GLU A 144 -26.95 0.64 7.48
N ALA A 145 -27.64 -0.21 8.26
CA ALA A 145 -28.02 0.09 9.65
C ALA A 145 -28.76 1.44 9.84
N GLY A 146 -29.53 1.87 8.83
CA GLY A 146 -30.24 3.15 8.84
C GLY A 146 -29.37 4.37 8.53
N ILE A 147 -28.07 4.19 8.24
CA ILE A 147 -27.12 5.28 7.95
C ILE A 147 -26.65 5.17 6.49
N PRO A 148 -26.47 6.29 5.78
CA PRO A 148 -25.89 6.28 4.44
C PRO A 148 -24.43 5.79 4.47
N HIS A 149 -24.15 4.79 3.64
CA HIS A 149 -22.83 4.21 3.45
C HIS A 149 -22.39 4.29 1.99
N THR A 150 -21.08 4.45 1.81
CA THR A 150 -20.40 4.42 0.53
C THR A 150 -19.35 3.33 0.58
N ARG A 151 -19.43 2.41 -0.38
CA ARG A 151 -18.39 1.41 -0.58
C ARG A 151 -17.14 2.08 -1.13
N MET A 152 -15.98 1.79 -0.56
CA MET A 152 -14.72 2.36 -1.01
C MET A 152 -13.65 1.28 -1.20
N ARG A 153 -12.80 1.44 -2.20
CA ARG A 153 -11.71 0.51 -2.51
C ARG A 153 -10.38 1.25 -2.53
N ARG A 154 -9.35 0.63 -1.94
CA ARG A 154 -7.95 1.00 -2.12
C ARG A 154 -7.23 -0.13 -2.87
N PRO A 155 -6.47 0.14 -3.94
CA PRO A 155 -5.64 -0.88 -4.58
C PRO A 155 -4.53 -1.37 -3.62
N GLY A 156 -3.97 -2.54 -3.92
CA GLY A 156 -2.70 -2.94 -3.31
C GLY A 156 -1.60 -1.98 -3.72
N GLU A 157 -0.59 -1.78 -2.89
CA GLU A 157 0.53 -0.89 -3.17
C GLU A 157 1.86 -1.61 -2.92
N ILE A 158 2.66 -1.74 -3.97
CA ILE A 158 3.99 -2.30 -3.89
C ILE A 158 5.01 -1.19 -4.07
N ARG A 159 6.00 -1.16 -3.17
CA ARG A 159 7.16 -0.29 -3.29
C ARG A 159 8.31 -1.03 -3.93
N VAL A 160 8.93 -0.41 -4.94
CA VAL A 160 10.11 -0.96 -5.62
C VAL A 160 11.15 0.13 -5.85
N SER A 161 12.40 -0.28 -6.00
CA SER A 161 13.45 0.55 -6.58
C SER A 161 13.79 0.01 -7.96
N ALA A 162 13.67 0.85 -8.99
CA ALA A 162 13.88 0.46 -10.38
C ALA A 162 15.03 1.25 -11.00
N VAL A 163 15.83 0.62 -11.85
CA VAL A 163 16.98 1.25 -12.49
C VAL A 163 16.84 1.24 -14.01
N VAL A 164 17.00 2.42 -14.61
CA VAL A 164 17.15 2.59 -16.04
C VAL A 164 18.62 2.45 -16.39
N LEU A 165 18.96 1.36 -17.08
CA LEU A 165 20.27 1.14 -17.68
C LEU A 165 20.15 1.28 -19.19
N THR A 166 21.12 1.93 -19.81
CA THR A 166 21.19 2.08 -21.27
C THR A 166 22.41 1.40 -21.82
N ASP A 167 22.36 0.98 -23.08
CA ASP A 167 23.60 0.66 -23.80
C ASP A 167 24.24 1.93 -24.41
N THR A 168 25.36 1.75 -25.10
CA THR A 168 26.09 2.84 -25.77
C THR A 168 25.33 3.46 -26.96
N THR A 169 24.23 2.84 -27.40
CA THR A 169 23.36 3.33 -28.47
C THR A 169 22.07 4.01 -27.96
N GLY A 170 21.89 4.07 -26.64
CA GLY A 170 20.72 4.68 -26.01
C GLY A 170 19.52 3.74 -25.87
N ARG A 171 19.65 2.44 -26.18
CA ARG A 171 18.59 1.45 -25.93
C ARG A 171 18.53 1.13 -24.45
N VAL A 172 17.32 0.91 -23.92
CA VAL A 172 17.08 0.67 -22.50
C VAL A 172 17.07 -0.82 -22.20
N LEU A 173 17.75 -1.22 -21.13
CA LEU A 173 17.69 -2.59 -20.63
C LEU A 173 16.33 -2.85 -19.97
N MET A 174 15.67 -3.90 -20.44
CA MET A 174 14.43 -4.42 -19.88
C MET A 174 14.63 -5.90 -19.52
N VAL A 175 13.95 -6.34 -18.46
CA VAL A 175 13.99 -7.72 -17.96
C VAL A 175 12.58 -8.29 -17.83
N ARG A 176 12.45 -9.61 -17.95
CA ARG A 176 11.20 -10.34 -17.73
C ARG A 176 11.43 -11.43 -16.68
N LYS A 177 10.54 -11.47 -15.69
CA LYS A 177 10.61 -12.45 -14.59
C LYS A 177 10.00 -13.77 -15.05
N ARG A 178 10.52 -14.90 -14.54
CA ARG A 178 10.00 -16.24 -14.83
C ARG A 178 8.52 -16.32 -14.49
N GLY A 179 7.73 -16.89 -15.41
CA GLY A 179 6.29 -17.03 -15.22
C GLY A 179 5.49 -15.74 -15.37
N THR A 180 6.10 -14.69 -15.92
CA THR A 180 5.42 -13.42 -16.25
C THR A 180 5.66 -13.05 -17.71
N ASP A 181 4.71 -12.31 -18.29
CA ASP A 181 4.76 -11.90 -19.71
C ASP A 181 5.35 -10.50 -19.89
N ALA A 182 5.29 -9.65 -18.85
CA ALA A 182 5.66 -8.25 -18.96
C ALA A 182 7.17 -8.01 -18.81
N PHE A 183 7.72 -7.17 -19.67
CA PHE A 183 9.06 -6.61 -19.51
C PHE A 183 9.03 -5.39 -18.59
N LEU A 184 9.94 -5.37 -17.63
CA LEU A 184 10.08 -4.39 -16.57
C LEU A 184 11.47 -3.76 -16.64
N ASN A 185 11.67 -2.61 -16.00
CA ASN A 185 13.02 -2.17 -15.65
C ASN A 185 13.57 -3.08 -14.54
N PRO A 186 14.88 -3.41 -14.55
CA PRO A 186 15.52 -4.15 -13.46
C PRO A 186 15.33 -3.48 -12.11
N GLY A 187 15.23 -4.30 -11.06
CA GLY A 187 14.99 -3.84 -9.70
C GLY A 187 13.93 -4.65 -8.94
N GLY A 188 13.70 -4.27 -7.70
CA GLY A 188 12.89 -5.07 -6.79
C GLY A 188 12.45 -4.34 -5.53
N LYS A 189 12.05 -5.10 -4.52
CA LYS A 189 11.42 -4.57 -3.30
C LYS A 189 12.50 -4.28 -2.25
N PRO A 190 12.39 -3.18 -1.49
CA PRO A 190 13.34 -2.87 -0.43
C PRO A 190 13.23 -3.88 0.72
N GLU A 191 14.37 -4.23 1.29
CA GLU A 191 14.44 -4.97 2.56
C GLU A 191 14.33 -4.02 3.76
N PRO A 192 13.96 -4.53 4.96
CA PRO A 192 13.87 -3.69 6.16
C PRO A 192 15.19 -2.95 6.45
N GLY A 193 15.12 -1.62 6.53
CA GLY A 193 16.26 -0.75 6.82
C GLY A 193 17.08 -0.31 5.60
N GLU A 194 16.71 -0.75 4.41
CA GLU A 194 17.40 -0.42 3.16
C GLU A 194 16.96 0.93 2.60
N THR A 195 17.91 1.74 2.09
CA THR A 195 17.55 2.92 1.28
C THR A 195 17.12 2.50 -0.13
N PRO A 196 16.36 3.33 -0.86
CA PRO A 196 15.98 3.00 -2.23
C PRO A 196 17.16 2.72 -3.16
N GLU A 197 18.28 3.42 -2.99
CA GLU A 197 19.52 3.23 -3.76
C GLU A 197 20.20 1.90 -3.44
N GLN A 198 20.26 1.55 -2.15
CA GLN A 198 20.80 0.26 -1.71
C GLN A 198 19.98 -0.91 -2.28
N CYS A 199 18.65 -0.78 -2.25
CA CYS A 199 17.73 -1.75 -2.86
C CYS A 199 17.99 -1.89 -4.35
N ALA A 200 18.06 -0.77 -5.09
CA ALA A 200 18.35 -0.77 -6.51
C ALA A 200 19.65 -1.53 -6.85
N VAL A 201 20.74 -1.24 -6.16
CA VAL A 201 22.03 -1.89 -6.41
C VAL A 201 22.02 -3.38 -6.02
N ARG A 202 21.44 -3.73 -4.87
CA ARG A 202 21.33 -5.14 -4.44
C ARG A 202 20.58 -5.98 -5.47
N GLU A 203 19.43 -5.48 -5.94
CA GLU A 203 18.60 -6.15 -6.94
C GLU A 203 19.33 -6.29 -8.27
N LEU A 204 20.02 -5.25 -8.75
CA LEU A 204 20.85 -5.35 -9.96
C LEU A 204 21.96 -6.41 -9.86
N ARG A 205 22.60 -6.51 -8.70
CA ARG A 205 23.63 -7.52 -8.43
C ARG A 205 23.02 -8.93 -8.46
N GLU A 206 21.84 -9.12 -7.89
CA GLU A 206 21.18 -10.43 -7.78
C GLU A 206 20.55 -10.88 -9.09
N GLU A 207 19.86 -9.99 -9.79
CA GLU A 207 19.14 -10.26 -11.03
C GLU A 207 20.07 -10.33 -12.25
N LEU A 208 21.16 -9.56 -12.27
CA LEU A 208 21.98 -9.34 -13.47
C LEU A 208 23.49 -9.45 -13.23
N GLY A 209 23.95 -9.53 -11.98
CA GLY A 209 25.37 -9.56 -11.63
C GLY A 209 26.09 -8.23 -11.89
N LEU A 210 25.35 -7.12 -11.88
CA LEU A 210 25.90 -5.77 -12.06
C LEU A 210 26.21 -5.15 -10.69
N GLU A 211 27.47 -4.73 -10.51
CA GLU A 211 27.94 -4.05 -9.30
C GLU A 211 28.00 -2.55 -9.58
N LEU A 212 27.17 -1.77 -8.87
CA LEU A 212 27.14 -0.31 -8.95
C LEU A 212 27.34 0.28 -7.55
N ASP A 213 27.81 1.52 -7.48
CA ASP A 213 27.82 2.28 -6.24
C ASP A 213 26.44 2.92 -6.02
N PRO A 214 25.76 2.69 -4.87
CA PRO A 214 24.51 3.35 -4.55
C PRO A 214 24.58 4.89 -4.64
N GLU A 215 25.72 5.50 -4.27
CA GLU A 215 25.90 6.95 -4.33
C GLU A 215 26.04 7.49 -5.77
N GLY A 216 26.35 6.60 -6.72
CA GLY A 216 26.46 6.93 -8.15
C GLY A 216 25.14 6.92 -8.91
N LEU A 217 24.05 6.45 -8.30
CA LEU A 217 22.74 6.40 -8.95
C LEU A 217 22.14 7.80 -9.12
N LEU A 218 21.68 8.11 -10.33
CA LEU A 218 21.06 9.40 -10.64
C LEU A 218 19.53 9.30 -10.44
N PRO A 219 18.93 10.04 -9.49
CA PRO A 219 17.49 9.93 -9.24
C PRO A 219 16.67 10.49 -10.41
N LEU A 220 15.71 9.70 -10.89
CA LEU A 220 14.68 10.10 -11.86
C LEU A 220 13.32 10.39 -11.20
N GLY A 221 13.28 10.33 -9.86
CA GLY A 221 12.12 10.66 -9.04
C GLY A 221 11.25 9.45 -8.68
N ARG A 222 10.18 9.73 -7.92
CA ARG A 222 9.22 8.73 -7.47
C ARG A 222 7.99 8.73 -8.37
N HIS A 223 7.62 7.54 -8.85
CA HIS A 223 6.56 7.35 -9.83
C HIS A 223 5.50 6.38 -9.36
N ARG A 224 4.26 6.56 -9.83
CA ARG A 224 3.12 5.68 -9.55
C ARG A 224 2.50 5.17 -10.84
N ALA A 225 2.38 3.86 -10.99
CA ALA A 225 1.76 3.21 -12.14
C ALA A 225 1.02 1.93 -11.75
N ALA A 226 0.19 1.38 -12.65
CA ALA A 226 -0.41 0.07 -12.45
C ALA A 226 0.67 -1.03 -12.43
N ALA A 227 0.52 -2.03 -11.57
CA ALA A 227 1.41 -3.20 -11.57
C ALA A 227 1.15 -4.04 -12.82
N ALA A 228 2.21 -4.43 -13.52
CA ALA A 228 2.08 -5.22 -14.75
C ALA A 228 1.63 -6.67 -14.47
N ASN A 229 2.07 -7.24 -13.35
CA ASN A 229 1.91 -8.65 -13.03
C ASN A 229 0.90 -8.91 -11.89
N GLU A 230 0.31 -7.86 -11.30
CA GLU A 230 -0.59 -7.97 -10.15
C GLU A 230 -1.85 -7.12 -10.34
N THR A 231 -2.96 -7.78 -10.70
CA THR A 231 -4.24 -7.11 -10.94
C THR A 231 -4.74 -6.38 -9.70
N GLY A 232 -5.15 -5.12 -9.87
CA GLY A 232 -5.69 -4.32 -8.78
C GLY A 232 -4.65 -3.75 -7.82
N THR A 233 -3.37 -3.86 -8.16
CA THR A 233 -2.22 -3.33 -7.44
C THR A 233 -1.56 -2.19 -8.22
N VAL A 234 -1.00 -1.23 -7.51
CA VAL A 234 -0.17 -0.15 -8.05
C VAL A 234 1.27 -0.31 -7.55
N VAL A 235 2.21 0.10 -8.40
CA VAL A 235 3.62 0.18 -8.06
C VAL A 235 3.96 1.64 -7.74
N LEU A 236 4.54 1.88 -6.57
CA LEU A 236 5.29 3.09 -6.26
C LEU A 236 6.78 2.78 -6.44
N ALA A 237 7.38 3.39 -7.44
CA ALA A 237 8.78 3.15 -7.78
C ALA A 237 9.63 4.38 -7.45
N ASP A 238 10.68 4.20 -6.66
CA ASP A 238 11.82 5.11 -6.66
C ASP A 238 12.69 4.72 -7.87
N VAL A 239 12.78 5.61 -8.87
CA VAL A 239 13.43 5.30 -10.15
C VAL A 239 14.76 6.01 -10.24
N PHE A 240 15.78 5.27 -10.67
CA PHE A 240 17.15 5.75 -10.85
C PHE A 240 17.62 5.52 -12.28
N ARG A 241 18.65 6.26 -12.70
CA ARG A 241 19.44 5.98 -13.90
C ARG A 241 20.83 5.55 -13.46
N ALA A 242 21.36 4.50 -14.08
CA ALA A 242 22.76 4.13 -13.93
C ALA A 242 23.68 5.25 -14.49
N PRO A 243 24.81 5.55 -13.85
CA PRO A 243 25.69 6.64 -14.28
C PRO A 243 26.39 6.35 -15.62
N GLU A 244 26.61 5.08 -15.92
CA GLU A 244 27.33 4.64 -17.12
C GLU A 244 26.46 3.71 -17.98
N SER A 245 26.69 3.75 -19.29
CA SER A 245 26.08 2.81 -20.23
C SER A 245 26.75 1.43 -20.18
N LEU A 246 25.98 0.41 -20.48
CA LEU A 246 26.45 -0.96 -20.61
C LEU A 246 27.03 -1.23 -22.00
N ASP A 247 28.21 -1.86 -22.05
CA ASP A 247 28.83 -2.26 -23.32
C ASP A 247 28.22 -3.55 -23.91
N ARG A 248 27.55 -4.34 -23.07
CA ARG A 248 26.96 -5.62 -23.46
C ARG A 248 25.72 -5.94 -22.65
N LEU A 249 24.89 -6.84 -23.18
CA LEU A 249 23.72 -7.33 -22.49
C LEU A 249 24.15 -8.15 -21.26
N PRO A 250 23.67 -7.84 -20.05
CA PRO A 250 23.94 -8.65 -18.87
C PRO A 250 23.25 -10.02 -18.99
N VAL A 251 23.83 -11.01 -18.30
CA VAL A 251 23.27 -12.36 -18.27
C VAL A 251 22.19 -12.42 -17.19
N PRO A 252 20.94 -12.80 -17.52
CA PRO A 252 19.89 -13.05 -16.53
C PRO A 252 20.31 -14.02 -15.43
N ARG A 253 19.93 -13.72 -14.19
CA ARG A 253 20.16 -14.56 -13.01
C ARG A 253 18.89 -14.63 -12.16
N SER A 254 18.93 -15.53 -11.18
CA SER A 254 17.87 -15.69 -10.17
C SER A 254 16.47 -15.87 -10.83
N GLU A 255 15.56 -14.93 -10.56
CA GLU A 255 14.18 -14.92 -11.05
C GLU A 255 14.00 -14.32 -12.46
N ILE A 256 15.05 -13.73 -13.05
CA ILE A 256 14.98 -13.21 -14.42
C ILE A 256 15.11 -14.37 -15.43
N GLU A 257 14.14 -14.42 -16.34
CA GLU A 257 14.13 -15.37 -17.46
C GLU A 257 14.84 -14.79 -18.68
N GLU A 258 14.62 -13.50 -18.94
CA GLU A 258 15.06 -12.83 -20.15
C GLU A 258 15.48 -11.40 -19.85
N ALA A 259 16.57 -10.96 -20.48
CA ALA A 259 17.00 -9.57 -20.53
C ALA A 259 17.17 -9.17 -21.99
N ARG A 260 16.76 -7.94 -22.35
CA ARG A 260 16.95 -7.41 -23.70
C ARG A 260 17.09 -5.89 -23.68
N PHE A 261 17.81 -5.37 -24.66
CA PHE A 261 17.80 -3.94 -24.95
C PHE A 261 16.64 -3.61 -25.88
N VAL A 262 15.85 -2.59 -25.53
CA VAL A 262 14.73 -2.09 -26.33
C VAL A 262 14.98 -0.65 -26.75
N ASP A 263 14.50 -0.29 -27.93
CA ASP A 263 14.56 1.09 -28.41
C ASP A 263 13.40 1.91 -27.81
N PRO A 264 13.66 2.92 -26.95
CA PRO A 264 12.60 3.74 -26.38
C PRO A 264 11.82 4.56 -27.42
N ALA A 265 12.35 4.74 -28.64
CA ALA A 265 11.67 5.40 -29.75
C ALA A 265 10.71 4.47 -30.52
N SER A 266 10.76 3.16 -30.26
CA SER A 266 9.96 2.14 -30.96
C SER A 266 9.17 1.26 -29.97
N PRO A 267 8.05 1.77 -29.40
CA PRO A 267 7.31 1.06 -28.36
C PRO A 267 6.71 -0.27 -28.82
N GLU A 268 6.86 -1.30 -27.99
CA GLU A 268 6.28 -2.63 -28.20
C GLU A 268 5.21 -2.97 -27.13
N PRO A 269 4.24 -3.84 -27.45
CA PRO A 269 3.35 -4.38 -26.44
C PRO A 269 4.12 -5.22 -25.40
N GLY A 270 3.56 -5.33 -24.20
CA GLY A 270 4.13 -6.16 -23.13
C GLY A 270 5.16 -5.44 -22.24
N TRP A 271 5.38 -4.13 -22.40
CA TRP A 271 6.16 -3.35 -21.45
C TRP A 271 5.31 -2.89 -20.27
N ALA A 272 5.92 -2.87 -19.07
CA ALA A 272 5.26 -2.47 -17.85
C ALA A 272 4.69 -1.04 -17.94
N PRO A 273 3.50 -0.77 -17.36
CA PRO A 273 2.95 0.58 -17.26
C PRO A 273 3.91 1.59 -16.62
N LEU A 274 4.70 1.16 -15.62
CA LEU A 274 5.73 2.01 -15.02
C LEU A 274 6.73 2.52 -16.08
N PHE A 275 7.16 1.65 -16.98
CA PHE A 275 8.10 2.06 -18.03
C PHE A 275 7.40 2.94 -19.06
N THR A 276 6.26 2.49 -19.59
CA THR A 276 5.59 3.15 -20.73
C THR A 276 4.97 4.50 -20.37
N GLU A 277 4.36 4.62 -19.19
CA GLU A 277 3.62 5.81 -18.78
C GLU A 277 4.47 6.82 -18.00
N ARG A 278 5.55 6.36 -17.35
CA ARG A 278 6.35 7.20 -16.43
C ARG A 278 7.79 7.40 -16.87
N ILE A 279 8.48 6.33 -17.29
CA ILE A 279 9.92 6.40 -17.59
C ILE A 279 10.17 6.86 -19.02
N LEU A 280 9.49 6.27 -20.02
CA LEU A 280 9.66 6.64 -21.44
C LEU A 280 9.53 8.16 -21.69
N PRO A 281 8.54 8.88 -21.12
CA PRO A 281 8.46 10.33 -21.28
C PRO A 281 9.69 11.09 -20.79
N LEU A 282 10.33 10.62 -19.71
CA LEU A 282 11.54 11.25 -19.15
C LEU A 282 12.78 11.01 -20.01
N LEU A 283 12.82 9.90 -20.76
CA LEU A 283 13.93 9.57 -21.65
C LEU A 283 13.85 10.35 -22.96
N ASN A 284 12.64 10.54 -23.49
CA ASN A 284 12.40 11.22 -24.76
C ASN A 284 12.39 12.76 -24.62
N HIS A 285 12.16 13.27 -23.41
CA HIS A 285 12.22 14.69 -23.09
C HIS A 285 13.05 14.90 -21.81
N PRO A 286 14.39 14.90 -21.91
CA PRO A 286 15.22 15.26 -20.77
C PRO A 286 14.86 16.67 -20.33
N VAL A 287 14.33 16.81 -19.11
CA VAL A 287 14.17 18.11 -18.48
C VAL A 287 15.58 18.68 -18.33
N GLY A 288 15.87 19.76 -19.06
CA GLY A 288 17.15 20.45 -19.03
C GLY A 288 17.41 21.17 -17.72
#